data_AF-F0EM46-F1
#
_entry.id   AF-F0EM46-F1
#
_cell.length_a   1.000
_cell.length_b   1.000
_cell.length_c   1.000
_cell.angle_alpha   90.00
_cell.angle_beta   90.00
_cell.angle_gamma   90.00
#
_symmetry.space_group_name_H-M   'P 1'
#
loop_
_entity.id
_entity.type
_entity.pdbx_description
1 polymer ?
#
loop_
_entity_poly.entity_id
_entity_poly.type
_entity_poly.pdbx_seq_one_letter_code
_entity_poly.pdbx_strand_id
1 'polypeptide(L)'
;MKKIKQEAKHPNDVPVIFLTDATGKVVRKISINEWRALKANPEQIEELDIKLYREAISFYLQEDYAKAKDLLHFLINKTDYSHYEYVERLANIYRIENRPAKEKVLLLTAYHAIKPLESYEGILRRIENRLQKIDAFDFPTSTQFSH
;
A
#
# COMPACT_ATOMS: atom_id res chain seq x y z
N MET A 1 3.17 -44.71 -2.15
CA MET A 1 3.25 -43.39 -2.80
C MET A 1 4.54 -42.70 -2.38
N LYS A 2 5.50 -42.49 -3.29
CA LYS A 2 6.76 -41.80 -2.97
C LYS A 2 6.47 -40.30 -2.82
N LYS A 3 6.79 -39.72 -1.66
CA LYS A 3 6.76 -38.26 -1.43
C LYS A 3 7.83 -37.62 -2.33
N ILE A 4 7.40 -36.80 -3.28
CA ILE A 4 8.31 -35.96 -4.07
C ILE A 4 8.88 -34.93 -3.10
N LYS A 5 10.20 -35.00 -2.85
CA LYS A 5 10.91 -33.98 -2.07
C LYS A 5 10.93 -32.71 -2.93
N GLN A 6 10.36 -31.62 -2.42
CA GLN A 6 10.58 -30.30 -3.01
C GLN A 6 12.04 -29.92 -2.76
N GLU A 7 12.84 -29.88 -3.82
CA GLU A 7 14.20 -29.36 -3.77
C GLU A 7 14.18 -27.87 -3.43
N ALA A 8 15.14 -27.44 -2.62
CA ALA A 8 15.28 -26.05 -2.22
C ALA A 8 15.58 -25.19 -3.44
N LYS A 9 14.67 -24.27 -3.79
CA LYS A 9 14.86 -23.30 -4.88
C LYS A 9 16.16 -22.54 -4.66
N HIS A 10 17.14 -22.75 -5.54
CA HIS A 10 18.37 -21.98 -5.53
C HIS A 10 18.03 -20.53 -5.96
N PRO A 11 18.69 -19.49 -5.43
CA PRO A 11 18.45 -18.09 -5.84
C PRO A 11 18.64 -17.84 -7.35
N ASN A 12 19.29 -18.77 -8.07
CA ASN A 12 19.51 -18.74 -9.51
C ASN A 12 18.44 -19.51 -10.34
N ASP A 13 17.39 -20.07 -9.72
CA ASP A 13 16.33 -20.84 -10.42
C ASP A 13 15.24 -19.96 -11.04
N VAL A 14 15.51 -18.68 -11.30
CA VAL A 14 14.53 -17.80 -11.94
C VAL A 14 14.43 -18.18 -13.42
N PRO A 15 13.25 -18.62 -13.92
CA PRO A 15 13.09 -18.97 -15.34
C PRO A 15 13.45 -17.81 -16.25
N VAL A 16 14.09 -18.13 -17.36
CA VAL A 16 14.63 -17.15 -18.30
C VAL A 16 13.94 -17.33 -19.65
N ILE A 17 13.56 -16.21 -20.27
CA ILE A 17 12.95 -16.10 -21.59
C ILE A 17 13.99 -15.56 -22.58
N PHE A 18 14.09 -16.22 -23.74
CA PHE A 18 14.91 -15.76 -24.86
C PHE A 18 14.03 -14.98 -25.84
N LEU A 19 14.41 -13.73 -26.11
CA LEU A 19 13.79 -12.90 -27.14
C LEU A 19 14.54 -13.12 -28.45
N THR A 20 13.80 -13.50 -29.50
CA THR A 20 14.32 -13.69 -30.84
C THR A 20 13.87 -12.57 -31.78
N ASP A 21 14.69 -12.25 -32.78
CA ASP A 21 14.27 -11.40 -33.90
C ASP A 21 13.36 -12.16 -34.88
N ALA A 22 12.90 -11.47 -35.92
CA ALA A 22 12.04 -12.04 -36.98
C ALA A 22 12.72 -13.14 -37.79
N THR A 23 14.06 -13.30 -37.68
CA THR A 23 14.82 -14.38 -38.30
C THR A 23 15.03 -15.58 -37.38
N GLY A 24 14.50 -15.51 -36.15
CA GLY A 24 14.63 -16.56 -35.14
C GLY A 24 15.94 -16.53 -34.35
N LYS A 25 16.80 -15.53 -34.55
CA LYS A 25 18.06 -15.40 -33.82
C LYS A 25 17.80 -14.78 -32.46
N VAL A 26 18.39 -15.37 -31.41
CA VAL A 26 18.30 -14.83 -30.04
C VAL A 26 19.02 -13.48 -29.96
N VAL A 27 18.27 -12.43 -29.66
CA VAL A 27 18.76 -11.05 -29.51
C VAL A 27 19.04 -10.73 -28.05
N ARG A 28 18.22 -11.25 -27.12
CA ARG A 28 18.33 -10.92 -25.70
C ARG A 28 17.83 -12.06 -24.80
N LYS A 29 18.49 -12.22 -23.65
CA LYS A 29 18.08 -13.10 -22.56
C LYS A 29 17.51 -12.23 -21.44
N ILE A 30 16.27 -12.48 -21.00
CA ILE A 30 15.63 -11.75 -19.89
C ILE A 30 15.00 -12.72 -18.89
N SER A 31 15.00 -12.37 -17.60
CA SER A 31 14.26 -13.13 -16.60
C SER A 31 12.75 -13.02 -16.81
N ILE A 32 11.99 -13.96 -16.25
CA ILE A 32 10.51 -13.88 -16.28
C ILE A 32 9.98 -12.62 -15.59
N ASN A 33 10.70 -12.11 -14.58
CA ASN A 33 10.35 -10.88 -13.89
C ASN A 33 10.54 -9.65 -14.78
N GLU A 34 11.66 -9.58 -15.52
CA GLU A 34 11.88 -8.53 -16.53
C GLU A 34 10.85 -8.60 -17.66
N TRP A 35 10.49 -9.80 -18.13
CA TRP A 35 9.46 -9.95 -19.14
C TRP A 35 8.09 -9.47 -18.66
N ARG A 36 7.72 -9.80 -17.40
CA ARG A 36 6.49 -9.30 -16.78
C ARG A 36 6.50 -7.78 -16.66
N ALA A 37 7.64 -7.18 -16.30
CA ALA A 37 7.79 -5.73 -16.26
C ALA A 37 7.67 -5.08 -17.65
N LEU A 38 8.26 -5.70 -18.68
CA LEU A 38 8.17 -5.26 -20.08
C LEU A 38 6.77 -5.42 -20.69
N LYS A 39 5.96 -6.33 -20.13
CA LYS A 39 4.57 -6.59 -20.55
C LYS A 39 3.53 -5.98 -19.62
N ALA A 40 3.95 -5.35 -18.54
CA ALA A 40 3.06 -4.65 -17.64
C ALA A 40 2.50 -3.44 -18.40
N ASN A 41 1.22 -3.48 -18.75
CA ASN A 41 0.56 -2.33 -19.33
C ASN A 41 0.25 -1.34 -18.20
N PRO A 42 0.84 -0.13 -18.17
CA PRO A 42 0.60 0.85 -17.12
C PRO A 42 -0.89 1.16 -16.94
N GLU A 43 -1.66 1.17 -18.02
CA GLU A 43 -3.11 1.41 -17.99
C GLU A 43 -3.87 0.31 -17.25
N GLN A 44 -3.45 -0.96 -17.41
CA GLN A 44 -4.08 -2.09 -16.71
C GLN A 44 -3.70 -2.12 -15.22
N ILE A 45 -2.51 -1.63 -14.88
CA ILE A 45 -2.05 -1.50 -13.49
C ILE A 45 -2.84 -0.40 -12.79
N GLU A 46 -3.02 0.74 -13.45
CA GLU A 46 -3.83 1.85 -12.95
C GLU A 46 -5.30 1.42 -12.81
N GLU A 47 -5.83 0.68 -13.79
CA GLU A 47 -7.19 0.10 -13.72
C GLU A 47 -7.34 -0.85 -12.53
N LEU A 48 -6.33 -1.67 -12.23
CA LEU A 48 -6.33 -2.55 -11.07
C LEU A 48 -6.33 -1.78 -9.76
N ASP A 49 -5.52 -0.72 -9.62
CA ASP A 49 -5.47 0.10 -8.40
C ASP A 49 -6.80 0.79 -8.14
N ILE A 50 -7.42 1.32 -9.20
CA ILE A 50 -8.77 1.90 -9.14
C ILE A 50 -9.80 0.85 -8.69
N LYS A 51 -9.75 -0.37 -9.24
CA LYS A 51 -10.67 -1.46 -8.84
C LYS A 51 -10.46 -1.87 -7.38
N LEU A 52 -9.21 -2.01 -6.94
CA LEU A 52 -8.88 -2.35 -5.55
C LEU A 52 -9.32 -1.25 -4.59
N TYR A 53 -9.18 0.02 -4.97
CA TYR A 53 -9.65 1.12 -4.13
C TYR A 53 -11.17 1.16 -4.03
N ARG A 54 -11.89 0.91 -5.14
CA ARG A 54 -13.37 0.77 -5.11
C ARG A 54 -13.80 -0.37 -4.20
N GLU A 55 -13.10 -1.49 -4.24
CA GLU A 55 -13.37 -2.63 -3.35
C GLU A 55 -13.10 -2.28 -1.88
N ALA A 56 -12.00 -1.56 -1.59
CA ALA A 56 -11.72 -1.07 -0.25
C ALA A 56 -12.82 -0.13 0.28
N ILE A 57 -13.39 0.71 -0.59
CA ILE A 57 -14.55 1.55 -0.25
C ILE A 57 -15.78 0.69 0.01
N SER A 58 -16.04 -0.34 -0.79
CA SER A 58 -17.15 -1.28 -0.58
C SER A 58 -17.07 -1.93 0.80
N PHE A 59 -15.90 -2.47 1.18
CA PHE A 59 -15.68 -3.02 2.52
C PHE A 59 -15.81 -1.98 3.63
N TYR A 60 -15.31 -0.76 3.41
CA TYR A 60 -15.47 0.33 4.37
C TYR A 60 -16.95 0.66 4.63
N LEU A 61 -17.78 0.71 3.59
CA LEU A 61 -19.22 0.98 3.69
C LEU A 61 -19.98 -0.17 4.35
N GLN A 62 -19.50 -1.40 4.20
CA GLN A 62 -20.02 -2.59 4.86
C GLN A 62 -19.50 -2.76 6.30
N GLU A 63 -18.69 -1.81 6.79
CA GLU A 63 -18.02 -1.87 8.10
C GLU A 63 -17.06 -3.09 8.27
N ASP A 64 -16.71 -3.77 7.17
CA ASP A 64 -15.66 -4.80 7.15
C ASP A 64 -14.27 -4.12 7.09
N TYR A 65 -13.94 -3.45 8.20
CA TYR A 65 -12.71 -2.66 8.30
C TYR A 65 -11.45 -3.52 8.20
N ALA A 66 -11.51 -4.80 8.55
CA ALA A 66 -10.38 -5.70 8.41
C ALA A 66 -9.95 -5.80 6.93
N LYS A 67 -10.87 -6.14 6.04
CA LYS A 67 -10.57 -6.23 4.60
C LYS A 67 -10.26 -4.87 3.97
N ALA A 68 -10.98 -3.83 4.38
CA ALA A 68 -10.71 -2.47 3.90
C ALA A 68 -9.27 -2.05 4.23
N LYS A 69 -8.79 -2.30 5.45
CA LYS A 69 -7.41 -1.99 5.85
C LYS A 69 -6.39 -2.76 5.04
N ASP A 70 -6.59 -4.04 4.78
CA ASP A 70 -5.64 -4.85 4.01
C ASP A 70 -5.43 -4.28 2.60
N LEU A 71 -6.53 -3.94 1.92
CA LEU A 71 -6.47 -3.32 0.59
C LEU A 71 -5.86 -1.93 0.62
N LEU A 72 -6.21 -1.09 1.60
CA LEU A 72 -5.65 0.26 1.73
C LEU A 72 -4.16 0.22 2.05
N HIS A 73 -3.71 -0.69 2.91
CA HIS A 73 -2.28 -0.89 3.18
C HIS A 73 -1.52 -1.31 1.94
N PHE A 74 -2.07 -2.25 1.16
CA PHE A 74 -1.47 -2.65 -0.11
C PHE A 74 -1.32 -1.47 -1.06
N LEU A 75 -2.39 -0.69 -1.27
CA LEU A 75 -2.39 0.45 -2.17
C LEU A 75 -1.43 1.56 -1.71
N ILE A 76 -1.42 1.91 -0.43
CA ILE A 76 -0.52 2.93 0.14
C ILE A 76 0.95 2.53 -0.02
N ASN A 77 1.28 1.28 0.28
CA ASN A 77 2.66 0.79 0.15
C ASN A 77 3.10 0.74 -1.32
N LYS A 78 2.18 0.42 -2.23
CA LYS A 78 2.47 0.37 -3.67
C LYS A 78 2.74 1.76 -4.25
N THR A 79 2.01 2.78 -3.80
CA THR A 79 2.09 4.14 -4.34
C THR A 79 3.04 5.06 -3.57
N ASP A 80 3.74 4.52 -2.57
CA ASP A 80 4.63 5.26 -1.68
C ASP A 80 3.95 6.51 -1.11
N TYR A 81 2.72 6.33 -0.61
CA TYR A 81 1.91 7.39 0.02
C TYR A 81 1.52 8.58 -0.87
N SER A 82 1.82 8.55 -2.18
CA SER A 82 1.51 9.66 -3.11
C SER A 82 0.01 9.90 -3.30
N HIS A 83 -0.81 8.84 -3.17
CA HIS A 83 -2.28 8.90 -3.22
C HIS A 83 -2.88 9.12 -1.83
N TYR A 84 -3.03 10.40 -1.45
CA TYR A 84 -3.52 10.77 -0.12
C TYR A 84 -4.94 10.28 0.17
N GLU A 85 -5.79 10.05 -0.83
CA GLU A 85 -7.14 9.51 -0.65
C GLU A 85 -7.13 8.12 0.01
N TYR A 86 -6.11 7.29 -0.24
CA TYR A 86 -5.96 5.99 0.40
C TYR A 86 -5.56 6.16 1.87
N VAL A 87 -4.60 7.05 2.12
CA VAL A 87 -4.13 7.42 3.45
C VAL A 87 -5.28 7.97 4.29
N GLU A 88 -6.07 8.88 3.73
CA GLU A 88 -7.19 9.52 4.40
C GLU A 88 -8.25 8.49 4.81
N ARG A 89 -8.56 7.53 3.92
CA ARG A 89 -9.52 6.46 4.21
C ARG A 89 -9.03 5.55 5.32
N LEU A 90 -7.76 5.13 5.29
CA LEU A 90 -7.17 4.28 6.32
C LEU A 90 -7.09 5.01 7.67
N ALA A 91 -6.72 6.29 7.66
CA ALA A 91 -6.69 7.11 8.85
C ALA A 91 -8.09 7.24 9.49
N ASN A 92 -9.15 7.32 8.68
CA ASN A 92 -10.53 7.34 9.17
C ASN A 92 -10.90 6.02 9.87
N ILE A 93 -10.48 4.88 9.32
CA ILE A 93 -10.68 3.58 9.98
C ILE A 93 -9.97 3.57 11.34
N TYR A 94 -8.73 4.03 11.42
CA TYR A 94 -8.03 4.10 12.71
C TYR A 94 -8.72 5.00 13.72
N ARG A 95 -9.33 6.10 13.27
CA ARG A 95 -10.15 6.94 14.15
C ARG A 95 -11.40 6.23 14.64
N ILE A 96 -12.13 5.52 13.76
CA ILE A 96 -13.32 4.73 14.12
C ILE A 96 -12.95 3.64 15.14
N GLU A 97 -11.83 2.96 14.95
CA GLU A 97 -11.32 1.93 15.87
C GLU A 97 -10.71 2.50 17.16
N ASN A 98 -10.74 3.82 17.38
CA ASN A 98 -10.09 4.51 18.49
C ASN A 98 -8.59 4.15 18.64
N ARG A 99 -7.86 4.16 17.52
CA ARG A 99 -6.41 3.88 17.43
C ARG A 99 -5.60 5.12 17.00
N PRO A 100 -5.59 6.18 17.82
CA PRO A 100 -4.95 7.46 17.47
C PRO A 100 -3.44 7.34 17.23
N ALA A 101 -2.75 6.42 17.92
CA ALA A 101 -1.31 6.20 17.68
C ALA A 101 -1.04 5.69 16.24
N LYS A 102 -1.89 4.79 15.72
CA LYS A 102 -1.76 4.29 14.34
C LYS A 102 -2.14 5.36 13.33
N GLU A 103 -3.19 6.13 13.62
CA GLU A 103 -3.58 7.29 12.81
C GLU A 103 -2.43 8.29 12.71
N LYS A 104 -1.80 8.65 13.83
CA LYS A 104 -0.69 9.61 13.89
C LYS A 104 0.53 9.13 13.09
N VAL A 105 0.96 7.88 13.28
CA VAL A 105 2.10 7.32 12.54
C VAL A 105 1.83 7.36 11.04
N LEU A 106 0.64 6.93 10.61
CA LEU A 106 0.25 6.93 9.20
C LEU A 106 0.31 8.34 8.59
N LEU A 107 -0.25 9.33 9.28
CA LEU A 107 -0.29 10.71 8.81
C LEU A 107 1.10 11.36 8.75
N LEU A 108 1.97 11.08 9.71
CA LEU A 108 3.35 11.55 9.70
C LEU A 108 4.15 10.94 8.55
N THR A 109 3.98 9.64 8.27
CA THR A 109 4.63 9.00 7.13
C THR A 109 4.17 9.62 5.81
N ALA A 110 2.86 9.81 5.64
CA ALA A 110 2.31 10.45 4.45
C ALA A 110 2.80 11.90 4.28
N TYR A 111 2.87 12.66 5.37
CA TYR A 111 3.40 14.02 5.35
C TYR A 111 4.83 14.06 4.79
N HIS A 112 5.72 13.20 5.29
CA HIS A 112 7.10 13.16 4.84
C HIS A 112 7.25 12.71 3.38
N ALA A 113 6.39 11.80 2.92
CA ALA A 113 6.38 11.34 1.53
C ALA A 113 5.86 12.42 0.56
N ILE A 114 4.86 13.20 0.97
CA ILE A 114 4.21 14.22 0.12
C ILE A 114 4.95 15.56 0.13
N LYS A 115 5.60 15.94 1.24
CA LYS A 115 6.28 17.23 1.41
C LYS A 115 7.24 17.62 0.27
N PRO A 116 8.02 16.69 -0.33
CA PRO A 116 8.91 17.02 -1.45
C PRO A 116 8.19 17.28 -2.78
N LEU A 117 6.91 16.94 -2.90
CA LEU A 117 6.14 17.07 -4.13
C LEU A 117 5.60 18.50 -4.26
N GLU A 118 6.10 19.23 -5.24
CA GLU A 118 5.58 20.56 -5.59
C GLU A 118 4.09 20.40 -6.01
N SER A 119 3.18 21.14 -5.37
CA SER A 119 1.70 21.17 -5.59
C SER A 119 0.78 20.49 -4.57
N TYR A 120 1.25 20.14 -3.36
CA TYR A 120 0.42 19.46 -2.34
C TYR A 120 0.12 20.26 -1.05
N GLU A 121 0.25 21.59 -1.06
CA GLU A 121 0.06 22.44 0.13
C GLU A 121 -1.28 22.23 0.85
N GLY A 122 -2.38 22.09 0.09
CA GLY A 122 -3.71 21.86 0.65
C GLY A 122 -3.81 20.52 1.40
N ILE A 123 -3.10 19.49 0.94
CA ILE A 123 -3.04 18.18 1.58
C ILE A 123 -2.17 18.25 2.85
N LEU A 124 -1.00 18.88 2.77
CA LEU A 124 -0.11 19.07 3.91
C LEU A 124 -0.82 19.78 5.06
N ARG A 125 -1.52 20.89 4.77
CA ARG A 125 -2.31 21.61 5.76
C ARG A 125 -3.43 20.76 6.37
N ARG A 126 -4.06 19.88 5.58
CA ARG A 126 -5.10 18.96 6.08
C ARG A 126 -4.50 17.95 7.04
N ILE A 127 -3.33 17.39 6.73
CA ILE A 127 -2.61 16.46 7.61
C ILE A 127 -2.23 17.16 8.92
N GLU A 128 -1.64 18.35 8.85
CA GLU A 128 -1.24 19.12 10.04
C GLU A 128 -2.42 19.42 10.97
N ASN A 129 -3.54 19.91 10.43
CA ASN A 129 -4.76 20.15 11.20
C ASN A 129 -5.28 18.88 11.90
N ARG A 130 -5.09 17.72 11.26
CA ARG A 130 -5.54 16.43 11.78
C ARG A 130 -4.61 15.92 12.88
N LEU A 131 -3.30 16.09 12.72
CA LEU A 131 -2.30 15.79 13.75
C LEU A 131 -2.51 16.63 15.01
N GLN A 132 -2.78 17.94 14.85
CA GLN A 132 -3.08 18.83 15.98
C GLN A 132 -4.29 18.33 16.80
N LYS A 133 -5.34 17.84 16.13
CA LYS A 133 -6.52 17.28 16.80
C LYS A 133 -6.23 15.98 17.56
N ILE A 134 -5.29 15.17 17.06
CA ILE A 134 -4.87 13.94 17.73
C ILE A 134 -4.03 14.29 18.96
N ASP A 135 -3.15 15.27 18.85
CA ASP A 135 -2.25 15.69 19.94
C ASP A 135 -2.97 16.48 21.04
N ALA A 136 -4.05 17.20 20.69
CA ALA A 136 -4.94 17.85 21.65
C ALA A 136 -5.87 16.86 22.40
N PHE A 137 -5.88 15.58 22.01
CA PHE A 137 -6.67 14.56 22.69
C PHE A 137 -5.89 14.05 23.89
N ASP A 138 -6.27 14.50 25.09
CA ASP A 138 -5.75 13.93 26.34
C ASP A 138 -6.15 12.45 26.41
N PHE A 139 -5.15 11.58 26.31
CA PHE A 139 -5.35 10.16 26.55
C PHE A 139 -5.85 9.98 27.99
N PRO A 140 -6.98 9.31 28.24
CA PRO A 140 -7.33 8.92 29.59
C PRO A 140 -6.24 7.95 30.08
N THR A 141 -5.32 8.45 30.90
CA THR A 141 -4.38 7.62 31.65
C THR A 141 -5.19 6.69 32.53
N SER A 142 -5.30 5.45 32.09
CA SER A 142 -5.99 4.37 32.79
C SER A 142 -5.20 3.96 34.03
N THR A 143 -5.28 4.73 35.12
CA THR A 143 -5.08 4.19 36.48
C THR A 143 -5.66 5.13 37.54
N GLN A 144 -6.95 4.99 37.83
CA GLN A 144 -7.48 5.23 39.16
C GLN A 144 -8.23 3.96 39.59
N PHE A 145 -7.48 2.89 39.87
CA PHE A 145 -7.95 1.90 40.84
C PHE A 145 -7.44 2.41 42.19
N SER A 146 -8.33 3.09 42.91
CA SER A 146 -8.12 3.41 44.31
C SER A 146 -8.08 2.10 45.10
N HIS A 147 -7.03 1.94 45.91
CA HIS A 147 -6.86 0.86 46.90
C HIS A 147 -7.94 0.89 47.99
#